data_AF-A0A0G1P3R5-F1
#
_entry.id   AF-A0A0G1P3R5-F1
#
_cell.length_a   1.000
_cell.length_b   1.000
_cell.length_c   1.000
_cell.angle_alpha   90.00
_cell.angle_beta   90.00
_cell.angle_gamma   90.00
#
_symmetry.space_group_name_H-M   'P 1'
#
loop_
_entity.id
_entity.type
_entity.pdbx_description
1 polymer ?
#
loop_
_entity_poly.entity_id
_entity_poly.type
_entity_poly.pdbx_seq_one_letter_code
_entity_poly.pdbx_strand_id
1 'polypeptide(L)' 'STDKPVKISVYVDDVKQYFGKDNQDGEVTIDVDRLYHLITIPQAGRHILRLEFMEGGVEAYAFTFG' A
#
# COMPACT_ATOMS: atom_id res chain seq x y z
N SER A 1 17.09 -4.93 13.03
CA SER A 1 16.93 -3.55 12.56
C SER A 1 15.92 -2.86 13.47
N THR A 2 16.18 -1.64 13.92
CA THR A 2 15.26 -0.83 14.75
C THR A 2 14.55 0.20 13.88
N ASP A 3 13.91 -0.25 12.80
CA ASP A 3 13.11 0.63 11.96
C ASP A 3 11.69 0.67 12.52
N LYS A 4 11.18 1.88 12.73
CA LYS A 4 9.80 2.08 13.21
C LYS A 4 8.85 1.62 12.10
N PRO A 5 7.73 0.94 12.45
CA PRO A 5 6.71 0.62 11.47
C PRO A 5 6.22 1.88 10.75
N VAL A 6 6.14 1.83 9.43
CA VAL A 6 5.63 2.93 8.61
C VAL A 6 4.17 2.67 8.26
N LYS A 7 3.32 3.67 8.50
CA LYS A 7 1.91 3.63 8.11
C LYS A 7 1.70 4.33 6.78
N ILE A 8 0.94 3.68 5.91
CA ILE A 8 0.62 4.16 4.56
C ILE A 8 -0.90 4.20 4.40
N SER A 9 -1.45 5.34 4.01
CA SER A 9 -2.81 5.41 3.46
C SER A 9 -2.78 5.06 1.97
N VAL A 10 -3.68 4.18 1.55
CA VAL A 10 -3.75 3.67 0.17
C VAL A 10 -5.07 4.10 -0.47
N TYR A 11 -4.98 4.75 -1.63
CA TYR A 11 -6.11 5.21 -2.43
C TYR A 11 -6.02 4.67 -3.85
N VAL A 12 -7.17 4.24 -4.39
CA VAL A 12 -7.35 3.94 -5.81
C VAL A 12 -8.38 4.92 -6.35
N ASP A 13 -8.00 5.71 -7.34
CA ASP A 13 -8.82 6.79 -7.92
C ASP A 13 -9.37 7.73 -6.84
N ASP A 14 -8.48 8.15 -5.93
CA ASP A 14 -8.74 9.02 -4.76
C ASP A 14 -9.71 8.48 -3.70
N VAL A 15 -10.13 7.22 -3.81
CA VAL A 15 -11.02 6.54 -2.85
C VAL A 15 -10.28 5.40 -2.15
N LYS A 16 -10.55 5.20 -0.85
CA LYS A 16 -10.11 4.00 -0.12
C LYS A 16 -10.98 2.81 -0.54
N GLN A 17 -10.49 2.02 -1.49
CA GLN A 17 -11.21 0.87 -2.06
C GLN A 17 -10.26 -0.22 -2.54
N TYR A 18 -10.83 -1.36 -2.96
CA TYR A 18 -10.09 -2.50 -3.53
C TYR A 18 -8.96 -2.99 -2.61
N PHE A 19 -9.23 -3.16 -1.32
CA PHE A 19 -8.22 -3.51 -0.33
C PHE A 19 -7.58 -4.87 -0.63
N GLY A 20 -6.25 -4.88 -0.70
CA GLY A 20 -5.47 -6.10 -0.76
C GLY A 20 -5.36 -6.76 0.62
N LYS A 21 -4.76 -7.95 0.67
CA LYS A 21 -4.66 -8.76 1.89
C LYS A 21 -4.03 -8.04 3.08
N ASP A 22 -3.10 -7.12 2.81
CA ASP A 22 -2.33 -6.41 3.83
C ASP A 22 -2.90 -5.02 4.14
N ASN A 23 -4.03 -4.64 3.52
CA ASN A 23 -4.67 -3.35 3.65
C ASN A 23 -5.94 -3.46 4.51
N GLN A 24 -5.96 -2.75 5.64
CA GLN A 24 -7.10 -2.69 6.55
C GLN A 24 -7.70 -1.29 6.47
N ASP A 25 -8.91 -1.20 5.90
CA ASP A 25 -9.67 0.05 5.77
C ASP A 25 -8.89 1.23 5.14
N GLY A 26 -8.05 0.91 4.15
CA GLY A 26 -7.22 1.86 3.43
C GLY A 26 -5.89 2.18 4.11
N GLU A 27 -5.51 1.46 5.17
CA GLU A 27 -4.24 1.62 5.87
C GLU A 27 -3.40 0.33 5.81
N VAL A 28 -2.09 0.50 5.58
CA VAL A 28 -1.11 -0.58 5.57
C VAL A 28 0.01 -0.23 6.54
N THR A 29 0.41 -1.19 7.37
CA THR A 29 1.59 -1.05 8.24
C THR A 29 2.74 -1.86 7.66
N ILE A 30 3.85 -1.19 7.38
CA ILE A 30 5.10 -1.78 6.90
C ILE A 30 6.04 -1.90 8.09
N ASP A 31 6.40 -3.13 8.44
CA ASP A 31 7.14 -3.47 9.66
C ASP A 31 8.26 -4.49 9.43
N VAL A 32 8.21 -5.24 8.33
CA VAL A 32 9.22 -6.24 7.94
C VAL A 32 9.46 -6.21 6.42
N ASP A 33 10.64 -6.62 6.00
CA ASP A 33 10.98 -6.69 4.57
C ASP A 33 10.27 -7.86 3.88
N ARG A 34 9.14 -7.57 3.22
CA ARG A 34 8.37 -8.55 2.43
C ARG A 34 7.55 -7.88 1.33
N LEU A 35 6.92 -8.71 0.50
CA LEU A 35 5.88 -8.25 -0.42
C LEU A 35 4.57 -7.97 0.35
N TYR A 36 4.03 -6.75 0.18
CA TYR A 36 2.74 -6.33 0.72
C TYR A 36 1.71 -6.22 -0.40
N HIS A 37 0.54 -6.82 -0.19
CA HIS A 37 -0.59 -6.79 -1.12
C HIS A 37 -1.49 -5.61 -0.76
N LEU A 38 -1.25 -4.46 -1.39
CA LEU A 38 -1.90 -3.20 -1.07
C LEU A 38 -3.34 -3.12 -1.61
N ILE A 39 -3.55 -3.64 -2.83
CA ILE A 39 -4.83 -3.58 -3.54
C ILE A 39 -5.13 -4.90 -4.26
N THR A 40 -6.42 -5.17 -4.45
CA THR A 40 -6.95 -6.27 -5.28
C THR A 40 -8.11 -5.73 -6.11
N ILE A 41 -7.89 -5.53 -7.41
CA ILE A 41 -8.89 -4.95 -8.33
C ILE A 41 -9.62 -6.09 -9.06
N PRO A 42 -10.97 -6.07 -9.15
CA PRO A 42 -11.75 -7.15 -9.78
C PRO A 42 -11.60 -7.20 -11.32
N GLN A 43 -11.21 -6.09 -11.95
CA GLN A 43 -11.04 -6.00 -13.40
C GLN A 43 -9.79 -5.20 -13.74
N ALA A 44 -9.02 -5.67 -14.72
CA ALA A 44 -7.88 -4.93 -15.23
C ALA A 44 -8.34 -3.62 -15.90
N GLY A 45 -7.61 -2.54 -15.64
CA GLY A 45 -7.97 -1.21 -16.11
C GLY A 45 -6.92 -0.18 -15.76
N ARG A 46 -7.15 1.07 -16.21
CA ARG A 46 -6.31 2.21 -15.84
C ARG A 46 -6.85 2.82 -14.55
N HIS A 47 -6.00 2.84 -13.52
CA HIS A 47 -6.31 3.42 -12.22
C HIS A 47 -5.13 4.25 -11.72
N ILE A 48 -5.40 5.21 -10.83
CA ILE A 48 -4.36 5.95 -10.11
C ILE A 48 -4.22 5.35 -8.71
N LEU A 49 -3.04 4.81 -8.41
CA LEU A 49 -2.65 4.40 -7.06
C LEU A 49 -1.93 5.56 -6.38
N ARG A 50 -2.49 6.06 -5.28
CA ARG A 50 -1.86 7.08 -4.42
C ARG A 50 -1.54 6.47 -3.06
N LEU A 51 -0.29 6.65 -2.63
CA LEU A 51 0.22 6.21 -1.33
C LEU A 51 0.65 7.44 -0.54
N GLU A 52 0.11 7.59 0.66
CA GLU A 52 0.48 8.67 1.58
C GLU A 52 1.16 8.09 2.81
N PHE A 53 2.40 8.50 3.04
CA PHE A 53 3.21 8.04 4.16
C PHE A 53 2.99 8.96 5.35
N MET A 54 2.48 8.41 6.45
CA MET A 54 2.10 9.22 7.62
C MET A 54 3.31 9.63 8.47
N GLU A 55 4.28 8.74 8.69
CA GLU A 55 5.50 9.01 9.47
C GLU A 55 6.67 8.15 8.98
N GLY A 56 7.85 8.77 8.79
CA GLY A 56 9.06 8.09 8.34
C GLY A 56 9.08 7.80 6.83
N GLY A 57 10.28 7.66 6.26
CA GLY A 57 10.45 7.25 4.87
C GLY A 57 10.46 5.73 4.75
N VAL A 58 9.79 5.19 3.72
CA VAL A 58 9.98 3.80 3.27
C VAL A 58 11.02 3.83 2.14
N GLU A 59 12.07 3.02 2.27
CA GLU A 59 13.09 2.83 1.22
C GLU A 59 12.72 1.70 0.23
N ALA A 60 11.44 1.53 -0.11
CA ALA A 60 10.97 0.45 -0.99
C ALA A 60 10.57 0.98 -2.37
N TYR A 61 11.25 0.51 -3.43
CA TYR A 61 11.11 1.00 -4.81
C TYR A 61 10.73 -0.08 -5.84
N ALA A 62 9.84 -1.01 -5.48
CA ALA A 62 9.32 -1.95 -6.47
C ALA A 62 7.81 -2.16 -6.30
N PHE A 63 7.07 -1.86 -7.37
CA PHE A 63 5.67 -2.24 -7.52
C PHE A 63 5.57 -3.38 -8.52
N THR A 64 4.94 -4.48 -8.13
CA THR A 64 4.63 -5.59 -9.02
C THR A 64 3.12 -5.71 -9.18
N PHE A 65 2.66 -6.04 -10.38
CA PHE A 65 1.26 -6.28 -10.70
C PHE A 65 1.13 -7.71 -11.23
N GLY A 66 0.17 -8.48 -10.72
CA GLY A 66 -0.06 -9.88 -11.06
C GLY A 66 -1.34 -10.43 -10.46
#